data_AF-A0A3Q9IVT8-F1
#
_entry.id   AF-A0A3Q9IVT8-F1
#
_cell.length_a   1.000
_cell.length_b   1.000
_cell.length_c   1.000
_cell.angle_alpha   90.00
_cell.angle_beta   90.00
_cell.angle_gamma   90.00
#
_symmetry.space_group_name_H-M   'P 1'
#
loop_
_entity.id
_entity.type
_entity.pdbx_description
1 polymer ?
#
loop_
_entity_poly.entity_id
_entity_poly.type
_entity_poly.pdbx_seq_one_letter_code
_entity_poly.pdbx_strand_id
1 'polypeptide(L)'
;MEWWNFWWIIFPLMGVAGGAAKAWERGARARHERRLEVMRAKAELRGVRTGAIATAPATAPEAEAPHRQQLQKLFAAHDDVTHRWLDYELDVAKLIAFPAMSDGRQPLTAAFLRAKKIADGLRPDSVDVRIAKDQLAEYRAAVTDYEVAFDVAERDARRIRDSSFSESERKRLDTAKQLLTVAIDQAATPAERQLAYRRVREELDGLISVSDEAIDVLEKKVALELTTGTTDAASARQAASTTDAAATADGVTKADAERQPVPPASPRPSAAAPVTAPGRVVHPKPSR
;
A
#
# COMPACT_ATOMS: atom_id res chain seq x y z
N MET A 1 -11.11 -46.13 25.63
CA MET A 1 -11.48 -46.00 24.21
C MET A 1 -11.06 -44.62 23.77
N GLU A 2 -9.88 -44.56 23.16
CA GLU A 2 -9.24 -43.34 22.67
C GLU A 2 -9.92 -42.88 21.37
N TRP A 3 -10.57 -41.72 21.40
CA TRP A 3 -11.06 -41.03 20.19
C TRP A 3 -10.57 -39.58 20.11
N TRP A 4 -9.64 -39.18 20.98
CA TRP A 4 -9.08 -37.82 21.02
C TRP A 4 -7.78 -37.63 20.22
N ASN A 5 -7.24 -38.70 19.61
CA ASN A 5 -5.90 -38.72 19.00
C ASN A 5 -5.85 -38.36 17.49
N PHE A 6 -6.92 -37.83 16.89
CA PHE A 6 -6.97 -37.54 15.44
C PHE A 6 -7.07 -36.04 15.07
N TRP A 7 -6.95 -35.11 16.03
CA TRP A 7 -7.02 -33.67 15.73
C TRP A 7 -5.83 -33.15 14.90
N TRP A 8 -4.69 -33.83 14.93
CA TRP A 8 -3.51 -33.42 14.17
C TRP A 8 -3.58 -33.79 12.66
N ILE A 9 -4.51 -34.64 12.22
CA ILE A 9 -4.66 -35.01 10.81
C ILE A 9 -5.32 -33.89 9.98
N ILE A 10 -5.95 -32.90 10.62
CA ILE A 10 -6.50 -31.72 9.94
C ILE A 10 -5.37 -30.77 9.45
N PHE A 11 -4.21 -30.78 10.12
CA PHE A 11 -3.10 -29.88 9.81
C PHE A 11 -2.38 -30.14 8.46
N PRO A 12 -2.11 -31.39 8.01
CA PRO A 12 -1.50 -31.61 6.69
C PRO A 12 -2.44 -31.38 5.50
N LEU A 13 -3.77 -31.48 5.68
CA LEU A 13 -4.73 -31.22 4.59
C LEU A 13 -4.98 -29.73 4.32
N MET A 14 -4.82 -28.85 5.33
CA MET A 14 -4.87 -27.39 5.14
C MET A 14 -3.58 -26.80 4.49
N GLY A 15 -2.43 -27.46 4.64
CA GLY A 15 -1.18 -27.04 4.00
C GLY A 15 -1.17 -27.17 2.47
N VAL A 16 -1.91 -28.14 1.93
CA VAL A 16 -2.02 -28.36 0.47
C VAL A 16 -3.11 -27.46 -0.15
N ALA A 17 -4.13 -27.06 0.61
CA ALA A 17 -5.16 -26.11 0.15
C ALA A 17 -4.65 -24.66 0.07
N GLY A 18 -3.78 -24.24 1.00
CA GLY A 18 -3.19 -22.89 0.99
C GLY A 18 -2.21 -22.61 -0.16
N GLY A 19 -1.55 -23.65 -0.68
CA GLY A 19 -0.64 -23.53 -1.83
C GLY A 19 -1.35 -23.31 -3.17
N ALA A 20 -2.58 -23.82 -3.32
CA ALA A 20 -3.37 -23.69 -4.55
C ALA A 20 -4.02 -22.30 -4.69
N ALA A 21 -4.43 -21.67 -3.59
CA ALA A 21 -5.01 -20.32 -3.61
C ALA A 21 -3.98 -19.24 -4.00
N LYS A 22 -2.74 -19.32 -3.47
CA LYS A 22 -1.66 -18.35 -3.74
C LYS A 22 -0.97 -18.53 -5.10
N ALA A 23 -1.27 -19.62 -5.81
CA ALA A 23 -0.81 -19.88 -7.18
C ALA A 23 -1.79 -19.35 -8.24
N TRP A 24 -3.09 -19.29 -7.93
CA TRP A 24 -4.10 -18.83 -8.88
C TRP A 24 -4.09 -17.30 -9.08
N GLU A 25 -3.74 -16.55 -8.03
CA GLU A 25 -3.69 -15.09 -8.04
C GLU A 25 -2.40 -14.52 -8.69
N ARG A 26 -1.25 -15.19 -8.51
CA ARG A 26 -0.02 -14.88 -9.27
C ARG A 26 -0.12 -15.24 -10.76
N GLY A 27 -0.93 -16.25 -11.09
CA GLY A 27 -1.20 -16.64 -12.47
C GLY A 27 -2.05 -15.63 -13.26
N ALA A 28 -2.80 -14.74 -12.61
CA ALA A 28 -3.60 -13.72 -13.29
C ALA A 28 -2.74 -12.56 -13.80
N ARG A 29 -1.76 -12.09 -13.00
CA ARG A 29 -0.86 -10.99 -13.36
C ARG A 29 0.22 -11.44 -14.38
N ALA A 30 0.84 -12.61 -14.19
CA ALA A 30 1.86 -13.13 -15.13
C ALA A 30 1.31 -13.57 -16.50
N ARG A 31 0.01 -13.92 -16.60
CA ARG A 31 -0.65 -14.19 -17.89
C ARG A 31 -0.99 -12.92 -18.65
N HIS A 32 -1.14 -11.78 -17.99
CA HIS A 32 -1.42 -10.50 -18.64
C HIS A 32 -0.19 -9.98 -19.40
N GLU A 33 1.00 -10.04 -18.79
CA GLU A 33 2.27 -9.63 -19.43
C GLU A 33 2.64 -10.54 -20.61
N ARG A 34 2.57 -11.88 -20.43
CA ARG A 34 2.82 -12.84 -21.53
C ARG A 34 1.80 -12.74 -22.67
N ARG A 35 0.55 -12.29 -22.39
CA ARG A 35 -0.47 -12.06 -23.42
C ARG A 35 -0.17 -10.83 -24.27
N LEU A 36 0.48 -9.81 -23.72
CA LEU A 36 0.88 -8.62 -24.48
C LEU A 36 2.08 -8.90 -25.40
N GLU A 37 3.03 -9.73 -24.97
CA GLU A 37 4.16 -10.16 -25.80
C GLU A 37 3.72 -11.10 -26.93
N VAL A 38 2.85 -12.06 -26.63
CA VAL A 38 2.27 -12.94 -27.66
C VAL A 38 1.35 -12.16 -28.60
N MET A 39 0.64 -11.12 -28.14
CA MET A 39 -0.15 -10.26 -29.02
C MET A 39 0.71 -9.37 -29.91
N ARG A 40 1.87 -8.87 -29.44
CA ARG A 40 2.84 -8.16 -30.28
C ARG A 40 3.49 -9.08 -31.31
N ALA A 41 3.99 -10.25 -30.89
CA ALA A 41 4.56 -11.24 -31.81
C ALA A 41 3.53 -11.76 -32.84
N LYS A 42 2.27 -11.94 -32.42
CA LYS A 42 1.17 -12.33 -33.32
C LYS A 42 0.71 -11.19 -34.22
N ALA A 43 0.81 -9.93 -33.79
CA ALA A 43 0.53 -8.76 -34.63
C ALA A 43 1.61 -8.57 -35.71
N GLU A 44 2.89 -8.80 -35.37
CA GLU A 44 3.98 -8.79 -36.33
C GLU A 44 3.84 -9.92 -37.37
N LEU A 45 3.50 -11.14 -36.93
CA LEU A 45 3.22 -12.26 -37.85
C LEU A 45 1.95 -12.05 -38.69
N ARG A 46 0.92 -11.39 -38.15
CA ARG A 46 -0.31 -11.07 -38.89
C ARG A 46 -0.06 -9.95 -39.91
N GLY A 47 0.77 -8.96 -39.58
CA GLY A 47 1.22 -7.92 -40.50
C GLY A 47 1.96 -8.48 -41.72
N VAL A 48 2.82 -9.48 -41.50
CA VAL A 48 3.51 -10.21 -42.60
C VAL A 48 2.53 -11.09 -43.40
N ARG A 49 1.48 -11.64 -42.77
CA ARG A 49 0.49 -12.52 -43.43
C ARG A 49 -0.61 -11.77 -44.19
N THR A 50 -0.96 -10.55 -43.77
CA THR A 50 -1.90 -9.66 -44.48
C THR A 50 -1.34 -9.11 -45.79
N GLY A 51 -0.03 -9.18 -46.02
CA GLY A 51 0.56 -8.88 -47.32
C GLY A 51 0.34 -9.98 -48.37
N ALA A 52 -0.10 -11.19 -47.98
CA ALA A 52 0.00 -12.36 -48.85
C ALA A 52 -1.33 -13.07 -49.18
N ILE A 53 -2.48 -12.71 -48.61
CA ILE A 53 -3.74 -13.41 -48.90
C ILE A 53 -4.90 -12.43 -49.06
N ALA A 54 -5.07 -11.96 -50.29
CA ALA A 54 -6.34 -11.46 -50.78
C ALA A 54 -7.26 -12.64 -51.13
N THR A 55 -8.58 -12.43 -50.93
CA THR A 55 -9.73 -13.20 -51.44
C THR A 55 -10.49 -14.09 -50.43
N ALA A 56 -11.51 -13.50 -49.79
CA ALA A 56 -12.87 -14.07 -49.61
C ALA A 56 -13.79 -13.01 -48.96
N PRO A 57 -15.08 -12.88 -49.37
CA PRO A 57 -15.98 -11.91 -48.76
C PRO A 57 -16.54 -12.47 -47.44
N ALA A 58 -16.15 -11.86 -46.31
CA ALA A 58 -16.74 -12.14 -45.00
C ALA A 58 -17.95 -11.22 -44.79
N THR A 59 -19.15 -11.76 -44.93
CA THR A 59 -20.38 -11.08 -44.55
C THR A 59 -20.49 -11.06 -43.02
N ALA A 60 -20.65 -9.85 -42.45
CA ALA A 60 -20.95 -9.48 -41.06
C ALA A 60 -19.80 -9.13 -40.06
N PRO A 61 -19.09 -8.00 -40.25
CA PRO A 61 -18.33 -7.31 -39.20
C PRO A 61 -19.08 -6.17 -38.48
N GLU A 62 -20.24 -5.73 -38.99
CA GLU A 62 -20.83 -4.43 -38.60
C GLU A 62 -21.63 -4.46 -37.28
N ALA A 63 -22.25 -5.59 -36.93
CA ALA A 63 -22.99 -5.76 -35.67
C ALA A 63 -22.10 -6.18 -34.48
N GLU A 64 -20.88 -6.66 -34.74
CA GLU A 64 -19.93 -7.09 -33.69
C GLU A 64 -19.21 -5.89 -33.05
N ALA A 65 -18.87 -4.87 -33.84
CA ALA A 65 -18.23 -3.64 -33.37
C ALA A 65 -19.02 -2.91 -32.27
N PRO A 66 -20.35 -2.66 -32.39
CA PRO A 66 -21.10 -1.95 -31.35
C PRO A 66 -21.26 -2.77 -30.06
N HIS A 67 -21.43 -4.09 -30.15
CA HIS A 67 -21.50 -4.97 -28.97
C HIS A 67 -20.19 -4.93 -28.17
N ARG A 68 -19.05 -5.07 -28.87
CA ARG A 68 -17.72 -5.02 -28.25
C ARG A 68 -17.46 -3.68 -27.58
N GLN A 69 -17.77 -2.57 -28.26
CA GLN A 69 -17.63 -1.23 -27.69
C GLN A 69 -18.51 -1.03 -26.44
N GLN A 70 -19.70 -1.60 -26.43
CA GLN A 70 -20.58 -1.55 -25.26
C GLN A 70 -19.99 -2.31 -24.06
N LEU A 71 -19.48 -3.53 -24.27
CA LEU A 71 -18.81 -4.28 -23.22
C LEU A 71 -17.54 -3.58 -22.71
N GLN A 72 -16.75 -2.98 -23.61
CA GLN A 72 -15.57 -2.19 -23.22
C GLN A 72 -15.94 -1.04 -22.28
N LYS A 73 -17.02 -0.31 -22.56
CA LYS A 73 -17.50 0.76 -21.69
C LYS A 73 -17.93 0.23 -20.31
N LEU A 74 -18.64 -0.89 -20.27
CA LEU A 74 -19.05 -1.51 -19.00
C LEU A 74 -17.85 -2.00 -18.18
N PHE A 75 -16.84 -2.56 -18.83
CA PHE A 75 -15.61 -2.99 -18.16
C PHE A 75 -14.87 -1.79 -17.59
N ALA A 76 -14.72 -0.72 -18.37
CA ALA A 76 -14.08 0.49 -17.91
C ALA A 76 -14.79 1.10 -16.69
N ALA A 77 -16.12 1.13 -16.70
CA ALA A 77 -16.89 1.67 -15.59
C ALA A 77 -16.82 0.79 -14.33
N HIS A 78 -16.92 -0.54 -14.50
CA HIS A 78 -16.69 -1.49 -13.42
C HIS A 78 -15.26 -1.37 -12.82
N ASP A 79 -14.25 -1.24 -13.68
CA ASP A 79 -12.86 -1.14 -13.26
C ASP A 79 -12.58 0.20 -12.56
N ASP A 80 -13.22 1.29 -12.98
CA ASP A 80 -13.15 2.60 -12.31
C ASP A 80 -13.64 2.53 -10.86
N VAL A 81 -14.83 1.95 -10.63
CA VAL A 81 -15.35 1.78 -9.25
C VAL A 81 -14.43 0.88 -8.43
N THR A 82 -13.91 -0.19 -9.03
CA THR A 82 -12.99 -1.10 -8.35
C THR A 82 -11.69 -0.39 -7.98
N HIS A 83 -11.14 0.43 -8.86
CA HIS A 83 -9.96 1.24 -8.58
C HIS A 83 -10.23 2.24 -7.44
N ARG A 84 -11.34 3.00 -7.52
CA ARG A 84 -11.76 3.94 -6.47
C ARG A 84 -11.96 3.25 -5.12
N TRP A 85 -12.46 2.02 -5.09
CA TRP A 85 -12.58 1.24 -3.86
C TRP A 85 -11.22 0.75 -3.33
N LEU A 86 -10.36 0.24 -4.21
CA LEU A 86 -9.02 -0.24 -3.83
C LEU A 86 -8.17 0.87 -3.20
N ASP A 87 -8.37 2.12 -3.59
CA ASP A 87 -7.77 3.26 -2.90
C ASP A 87 -8.08 3.26 -1.38
N TYR A 88 -9.28 2.86 -0.94
CA TYR A 88 -9.62 2.81 0.49
C TYR A 88 -9.01 1.59 1.20
N GLU A 89 -8.85 0.48 0.47
CA GLU A 89 -8.29 -0.76 1.04
C GLU A 89 -6.77 -0.76 1.09
N LEU A 90 -6.10 -0.08 0.15
CA LEU A 90 -4.65 -0.11 -0.03
C LEU A 90 -3.96 1.15 0.48
N ASP A 91 -4.63 2.31 0.49
CA ASP A 91 -4.09 3.54 1.08
C ASP A 91 -4.48 3.62 2.56
N VAL A 92 -3.50 3.34 3.43
CA VAL A 92 -3.66 3.41 4.88
C VAL A 92 -4.17 4.79 5.33
N ALA A 93 -3.81 5.88 4.66
CA ALA A 93 -4.32 7.20 5.02
C ALA A 93 -5.83 7.32 4.76
N LYS A 94 -6.32 6.80 3.62
CA LYS A 94 -7.76 6.76 3.31
C LYS A 94 -8.50 5.81 4.25
N LEU A 95 -7.91 4.67 4.57
CA LEU A 95 -8.46 3.68 5.51
C LEU A 95 -8.69 4.32 6.89
N ILE A 96 -7.71 5.06 7.41
CA ILE A 96 -7.84 5.79 8.69
C ILE A 96 -8.87 6.93 8.62
N ALA A 97 -8.94 7.64 7.48
CA ALA A 97 -9.84 8.78 7.33
C ALA A 97 -11.31 8.38 7.13
N PHE A 98 -11.55 7.24 6.48
CA PHE A 98 -12.89 6.75 6.10
C PHE A 98 -13.06 5.27 6.45
N PRO A 99 -12.92 4.87 7.73
CA PRO A 99 -12.89 3.46 8.14
C PRO A 99 -14.19 2.70 7.82
N ALA A 100 -15.31 3.42 7.71
CA ALA A 100 -16.59 2.84 7.31
C ALA A 100 -16.58 2.22 5.90
N MET A 101 -15.68 2.65 4.99
CA MET A 101 -15.58 2.08 3.63
C MET A 101 -15.04 0.65 3.60
N SER A 102 -14.28 0.25 4.62
CA SER A 102 -13.69 -1.10 4.75
C SER A 102 -14.45 -1.98 5.74
N ASP A 103 -15.38 -1.41 6.51
CA ASP A 103 -16.18 -2.15 7.49
C ASP A 103 -17.46 -2.73 6.87
N GLY A 104 -17.42 -4.05 6.59
CA GLY A 104 -18.57 -4.79 6.08
C GLY A 104 -19.78 -4.89 7.03
N ARG A 105 -19.68 -4.41 8.27
CA ARG A 105 -20.81 -4.31 9.21
C ARG A 105 -21.64 -3.05 8.93
N GLN A 106 -21.06 -2.06 8.26
CA GLN A 106 -21.79 -0.86 7.85
C GLN A 106 -22.80 -1.22 6.75
N PRO A 107 -24.10 -0.89 6.91
CA PRO A 107 -25.14 -1.34 5.98
C PRO A 107 -24.89 -0.93 4.52
N LEU A 108 -24.41 0.29 4.30
CA LEU A 108 -24.16 0.82 2.96
C LEU A 108 -22.92 0.20 2.31
N THR A 109 -21.84 0.03 3.08
CA THR A 109 -20.65 -0.72 2.63
C THR A 109 -20.98 -2.17 2.33
N ALA A 110 -21.79 -2.82 3.17
CA ALA A 110 -22.26 -4.18 2.92
C ALA A 110 -23.11 -4.28 1.64
N ALA A 111 -23.96 -3.27 1.37
CA ALA A 111 -24.73 -3.19 0.13
C ALA A 111 -23.83 -3.03 -1.10
N PHE A 112 -22.84 -2.14 -1.02
CA PHE A 112 -21.80 -1.99 -2.03
C PHE A 112 -21.04 -3.29 -2.29
N LEU A 113 -20.54 -3.98 -1.26
CA LEU A 113 -19.81 -5.24 -1.42
C LEU A 113 -20.67 -6.36 -2.01
N ARG A 114 -21.97 -6.38 -1.72
CA ARG A 114 -22.92 -7.30 -2.38
C ARG A 114 -23.10 -6.95 -3.86
N ALA A 115 -23.31 -5.67 -4.18
CA ALA A 115 -23.43 -5.20 -5.56
C ALA A 115 -22.16 -5.52 -6.37
N LYS A 116 -20.98 -5.31 -5.77
CA LYS A 116 -19.69 -5.72 -6.32
C LYS A 116 -19.67 -7.20 -6.68
N LYS A 117 -20.01 -8.06 -5.72
CA LYS A 117 -20.00 -9.52 -5.93
C LYS A 117 -20.93 -9.95 -7.06
N ILE A 118 -22.09 -9.31 -7.20
CA ILE A 118 -23.03 -9.57 -8.29
C ILE A 118 -22.43 -9.11 -9.62
N ALA A 119 -21.89 -7.90 -9.70
CA ALA A 119 -21.26 -7.37 -10.90
C ALA A 119 -20.03 -8.19 -11.33
N ASP A 120 -19.20 -8.63 -10.39
CA ASP A 120 -18.06 -9.53 -10.63
C ASP A 120 -18.52 -10.86 -11.22
N GLY A 121 -19.58 -11.46 -10.65
CA GLY A 121 -20.11 -12.75 -11.08
C GLY A 121 -20.77 -12.72 -12.47
N LEU A 122 -21.31 -11.57 -12.87
CA LEU A 122 -21.92 -11.36 -14.18
C LEU A 122 -20.93 -10.85 -15.24
N ARG A 123 -19.69 -10.51 -14.85
CA ARG A 123 -18.68 -9.99 -15.76
C ARG A 123 -18.22 -11.08 -16.73
N PRO A 124 -18.37 -10.90 -18.06
CA PRO A 124 -17.80 -11.82 -19.04
C PRO A 124 -16.26 -11.92 -18.95
N ASP A 125 -15.70 -13.06 -19.34
CA ASP A 125 -14.24 -13.28 -19.30
C ASP A 125 -13.43 -12.32 -20.18
N SER A 126 -14.03 -11.85 -21.29
CA SER A 126 -13.43 -10.87 -22.16
C SER A 126 -14.47 -10.14 -23.00
N VAL A 127 -14.08 -8.97 -23.51
CA VAL A 127 -14.92 -8.14 -24.40
C VAL A 127 -15.18 -8.77 -25.77
N ASP A 128 -14.43 -9.81 -26.13
CA ASP A 128 -14.56 -10.52 -27.41
C ASP A 128 -15.56 -11.69 -27.32
N VAL A 129 -16.04 -12.03 -26.13
CA VAL A 129 -17.08 -13.06 -25.92
C VAL A 129 -18.43 -12.51 -26.36
N ARG A 130 -19.15 -13.30 -27.16
CA ARG A 130 -20.56 -13.06 -27.45
C ARG A 130 -21.40 -13.55 -26.29
N ILE A 131 -22.17 -12.64 -25.70
CA ILE A 131 -23.16 -12.95 -24.67
C ILE A 131 -24.56 -12.66 -25.20
N ALA A 132 -25.56 -13.28 -24.60
CA ALA A 132 -26.94 -13.03 -24.96
C ALA A 132 -27.39 -11.62 -24.50
N LYS A 133 -28.42 -11.07 -25.16
CA LYS A 133 -28.87 -9.68 -24.93
C LYS A 133 -29.37 -9.45 -23.50
N ASP A 134 -30.02 -10.46 -22.93
CA ASP A 134 -30.45 -10.53 -21.53
C ASP A 134 -29.25 -10.48 -20.57
N GLN A 135 -28.24 -11.33 -20.77
CA GLN A 135 -27.01 -11.33 -19.97
C GLN A 135 -26.28 -9.97 -20.02
N LEU A 136 -26.22 -9.35 -21.20
CA LEU A 136 -25.66 -8.01 -21.35
C LEU A 136 -26.48 -6.95 -20.60
N ALA A 137 -27.80 -7.11 -20.56
CA ALA A 137 -28.67 -6.21 -19.82
C ALA A 137 -28.54 -6.39 -18.31
N GLU A 138 -28.45 -7.62 -17.83
CA GLU A 138 -28.19 -7.96 -16.43
C GLU A 138 -26.84 -7.42 -15.96
N TYR A 139 -25.76 -7.63 -16.74
CA TYR A 139 -24.45 -7.10 -16.41
C TYR A 139 -24.44 -5.56 -16.38
N ARG A 140 -25.09 -4.90 -17.34
CA ARG A 140 -25.24 -3.43 -17.33
C ARG A 140 -25.96 -2.92 -16.09
N ALA A 141 -27.06 -3.57 -15.70
CA ALA A 141 -27.79 -3.22 -14.49
C ALA A 141 -26.92 -3.40 -13.24
N ALA A 142 -26.22 -4.53 -13.14
CA ALA A 142 -25.32 -4.81 -12.02
C ALA A 142 -24.16 -3.82 -11.90
N VAL A 143 -23.56 -3.38 -13.02
CA VAL A 143 -22.53 -2.33 -13.01
C VAL A 143 -23.10 -1.00 -12.54
N THR A 144 -24.31 -0.64 -12.98
CA THR A 144 -25.00 0.58 -12.53
C THR A 144 -25.29 0.53 -11.03
N ASP A 145 -25.80 -0.60 -10.53
CA ASP A 145 -26.07 -0.79 -9.11
C ASP A 145 -24.78 -0.77 -8.27
N TYR A 146 -23.69 -1.32 -8.80
CA TYR A 146 -22.36 -1.29 -8.19
C TYR A 146 -21.84 0.15 -8.05
N GLU A 147 -21.90 0.94 -9.12
CA GLU A 147 -21.54 2.36 -9.13
C GLU A 147 -22.35 3.16 -8.10
N VAL A 148 -23.68 3.03 -8.14
CA VAL A 148 -24.58 3.78 -7.25
C VAL A 148 -24.35 3.37 -5.79
N ALA A 149 -24.23 2.08 -5.50
CA ALA A 149 -23.99 1.59 -4.15
C ALA A 149 -22.66 2.08 -3.60
N PHE A 150 -21.59 2.10 -4.42
CA PHE A 150 -20.30 2.67 -4.02
C PHE A 150 -20.41 4.15 -3.68
N ASP A 151 -21.01 4.93 -4.58
CA ASP A 151 -21.19 6.37 -4.42
C ASP A 151 -22.00 6.73 -3.16
N VAL A 152 -23.03 5.96 -2.84
CA VAL A 152 -23.84 6.14 -1.62
C VAL A 152 -23.04 5.78 -0.37
N ALA A 153 -22.31 4.66 -0.39
CA ALA A 153 -21.43 4.27 0.70
C ALA A 153 -20.33 5.32 0.95
N GLU A 154 -19.71 5.83 -0.12
CA GLU A 154 -18.65 6.84 -0.04
C GLU A 154 -19.16 8.15 0.58
N ARG A 155 -20.34 8.63 0.15
CA ARG A 155 -20.95 9.83 0.74
C ARG A 155 -21.24 9.67 2.22
N ASP A 156 -21.73 8.50 2.63
CA ASP A 156 -22.00 8.24 4.04
C ASP A 156 -20.72 8.10 4.88
N ALA A 157 -19.71 7.40 4.36
CA ALA A 157 -18.40 7.30 5.00
C ALA A 157 -17.75 8.67 5.17
N ARG A 158 -17.89 9.58 4.20
CA ARG A 158 -17.44 10.97 4.30
C ARG A 158 -18.23 11.80 5.33
N ARG A 159 -19.50 11.46 5.55
CA ARG A 159 -20.37 12.12 6.54
C ARG A 159 -20.04 11.68 7.96
N ILE A 160 -19.82 10.37 8.17
CA ILE A 160 -19.55 9.78 9.48
C ILE A 160 -18.07 9.96 9.87
N ARG A 161 -17.13 9.70 8.95
CA ARG A 161 -15.69 9.67 9.20
C ARG A 161 -15.34 8.79 10.42
N ASP A 162 -14.87 9.40 11.50
CA ASP A 162 -14.47 8.76 12.74
C ASP A 162 -15.51 8.94 13.86
N SER A 163 -16.71 9.47 13.56
CA SER A 163 -17.71 9.78 14.58
C SER A 163 -18.29 8.55 15.30
N SER A 164 -18.12 7.35 14.71
CA SER A 164 -18.52 6.07 15.33
C SER A 164 -17.56 5.59 16.42
N PHE A 165 -16.35 6.16 16.49
CA PHE A 165 -15.34 5.81 17.50
C PHE A 165 -15.52 6.67 18.76
N SER A 166 -15.12 6.16 19.92
CA SER A 166 -15.03 6.92 21.17
C SER A 166 -13.96 8.02 21.10
N GLU A 167 -13.99 8.99 22.02
CA GLU A 167 -13.02 10.10 21.99
C GLU A 167 -11.56 9.64 22.11
N SER A 168 -11.30 8.62 22.94
CA SER A 168 -9.98 8.03 23.10
C SER A 168 -9.49 7.35 21.83
N GLU A 169 -10.39 6.67 21.12
CA GLU A 169 -10.08 5.98 19.86
C GLU A 169 -9.83 6.99 18.74
N ARG A 170 -10.63 8.06 18.64
CA ARG A 170 -10.38 9.16 17.69
C ARG A 170 -9.01 9.81 17.92
N LYS A 171 -8.61 10.04 19.17
CA LYS A 171 -7.25 10.55 19.49
C LYS A 171 -6.14 9.61 19.02
N ARG A 172 -6.34 8.28 19.15
CA ARG A 172 -5.38 7.29 18.61
C ARG A 172 -5.33 7.34 17.09
N LEU A 173 -6.47 7.41 16.40
CA LEU A 173 -6.53 7.58 14.94
C LEU A 173 -5.82 8.86 14.49
N ASP A 174 -6.05 9.99 15.16
CA ASP A 174 -5.39 11.25 14.82
C ASP A 174 -3.87 11.19 15.04
N THR A 175 -3.43 10.53 16.11
CA THR A 175 -2.01 10.25 16.35
C THR A 175 -1.42 9.39 15.23
N ALA A 176 -2.14 8.34 14.82
CA ALA A 176 -1.73 7.49 13.71
C ALA A 176 -1.63 8.27 12.39
N LYS A 177 -2.57 9.19 12.07
CA LYS A 177 -2.49 10.07 10.89
C LYS A 177 -1.22 10.94 10.90
N GLN A 178 -0.88 11.51 12.05
CA GLN A 178 0.32 12.34 12.20
C GLN A 178 1.60 11.53 12.02
N LEU A 179 1.69 10.37 12.67
CA LEU A 179 2.82 9.47 12.53
C LEU A 179 2.96 8.92 11.10
N LEU A 180 1.84 8.65 10.42
CA LEU A 180 1.85 8.21 9.03
C LEU A 180 2.43 9.29 8.11
N THR A 181 2.14 10.56 8.38
CA THR A 181 2.73 11.70 7.64
C THR A 181 4.25 11.68 7.75
N VAL A 182 4.79 11.48 8.96
CA VAL A 182 6.24 11.37 9.19
C VAL A 182 6.80 10.11 8.52
N ALA A 183 6.08 8.98 8.59
CA ALA A 183 6.52 7.70 8.03
C ALA A 183 6.69 7.74 6.51
N ILE A 184 5.96 8.61 5.79
CA ILE A 184 6.06 8.78 4.34
C ILE A 184 6.83 10.03 3.91
N ASP A 185 7.32 10.84 4.86
CA ASP A 185 8.01 12.10 4.56
C ASP A 185 9.48 11.87 4.18
N GLN A 186 9.85 12.34 2.98
CA GLN A 186 11.22 12.29 2.44
C GLN A 186 12.22 13.08 3.29
N ALA A 187 11.77 14.18 3.92
CA ALA A 187 12.64 15.04 4.72
C ALA A 187 13.04 14.42 6.06
N ALA A 188 12.27 13.43 6.55
CA ALA A 188 12.57 12.71 7.78
C ALA A 188 13.75 11.74 7.58
N THR A 189 14.47 11.41 8.65
CA THR A 189 15.55 10.42 8.55
C THR A 189 14.98 9.00 8.39
N PRO A 190 15.74 8.08 7.76
CA PRO A 190 15.38 6.66 7.67
C PRO A 190 14.90 6.02 8.98
N ALA A 191 15.57 6.32 10.09
CA ALA A 191 15.28 5.74 11.39
C ALA A 191 13.96 6.29 11.97
N GLU A 192 13.70 7.59 11.80
CA GLU A 192 12.45 8.22 12.24
C GLU A 192 11.25 7.67 11.47
N ARG A 193 11.37 7.49 10.14
CA ARG A 193 10.30 6.87 9.34
C ARG A 193 9.96 5.46 9.79
N GLN A 194 10.97 4.64 10.04
CA GLN A 194 10.78 3.26 10.50
C GLN A 194 10.16 3.21 11.90
N LEU A 195 10.57 4.10 12.80
CA LEU A 195 9.96 4.23 14.13
C LEU A 195 8.49 4.70 14.01
N ALA A 196 8.22 5.71 13.19
CA ALA A 196 6.88 6.22 12.94
C ALA A 196 5.97 5.14 12.34
N TYR A 197 6.44 4.38 11.35
CA TYR A 197 5.72 3.24 10.77
C TYR A 197 5.33 2.19 11.82
N ARG A 198 6.28 1.74 12.65
CA ARG A 198 5.98 0.79 13.74
C ARG A 198 4.93 1.35 14.68
N ARG A 199 5.04 2.65 15.02
CA ARG A 199 4.10 3.29 15.92
C ARG A 199 2.71 3.45 15.30
N VAL A 200 2.60 3.75 14.00
CA VAL A 200 1.30 3.72 13.29
C VAL A 200 0.64 2.36 13.47
N ARG A 201 1.38 1.27 13.23
CA ARG A 201 0.83 -0.09 13.37
C ARG A 201 0.32 -0.37 14.78
N GLU A 202 1.05 0.05 15.82
CA GLU A 202 0.61 -0.08 17.22
C GLU A 202 -0.65 0.74 17.52
N GLU A 203 -0.75 1.96 16.98
CA GLU A 203 -1.92 2.83 17.22
C GLU A 203 -3.18 2.34 16.49
N LEU A 204 -3.03 1.70 15.32
CA LEU A 204 -4.13 1.13 14.56
C LEU A 204 -4.55 -0.25 15.06
N ASP A 205 -3.67 -0.95 15.78
CA ASP A 205 -3.93 -2.29 16.29
C ASP A 205 -5.16 -2.30 17.22
N GLY A 206 -6.01 -3.31 16.99
CA GLY A 206 -7.30 -3.48 17.65
C GLY A 206 -8.36 -2.41 17.33
N LEU A 207 -8.05 -1.42 16.48
CA LEU A 207 -8.94 -0.31 16.18
C LEU A 207 -9.53 -0.39 14.77
N ILE A 208 -8.69 -0.64 13.78
CA ILE A 208 -9.08 -0.85 12.39
C ILE A 208 -8.32 -2.05 11.81
N SER A 209 -9.01 -2.89 11.05
CA SER A 209 -8.38 -4.02 10.35
C SER A 209 -7.67 -3.50 9.11
N VAL A 210 -6.34 -3.37 9.15
CA VAL A 210 -5.52 -3.02 7.99
C VAL A 210 -5.19 -4.31 7.23
N SER A 211 -5.41 -4.33 5.91
CA SER A 211 -5.10 -5.50 5.09
C SER A 211 -3.59 -5.72 4.95
N ASP A 212 -3.16 -6.98 4.81
CA ASP A 212 -1.74 -7.30 4.58
C ASP A 212 -1.19 -6.62 3.32
N GLU A 213 -2.03 -6.45 2.28
CA GLU A 213 -1.63 -5.77 1.05
C GLU A 213 -1.44 -4.26 1.26
N ALA A 214 -2.26 -3.61 2.09
CA ALA A 214 -2.05 -2.20 2.47
C ALA A 214 -0.74 -2.02 3.24
N ILE A 215 -0.41 -2.97 4.11
CA ILE A 215 0.86 -3.00 4.82
C ILE A 215 2.02 -3.12 3.82
N ASP A 216 1.96 -4.08 2.88
CA ASP A 216 2.98 -4.24 1.84
C ASP A 216 3.15 -3.00 0.97
N VAL A 217 2.06 -2.32 0.60
CA VAL A 217 2.08 -1.08 -0.18
C VAL A 217 2.73 0.05 0.62
N LEU A 218 2.37 0.18 1.89
CA LEU A 218 2.99 1.17 2.78
C LEU A 218 4.48 0.88 2.98
N GLU A 219 4.87 -0.37 3.22
CA GLU A 219 6.27 -0.76 3.37
C GLU A 219 7.09 -0.48 2.11
N LYS A 220 6.55 -0.77 0.92
CA LYS A 220 7.19 -0.42 -0.36
C LYS A 220 7.38 1.08 -0.49
N LYS A 221 6.37 1.88 -0.13
CA LYS A 221 6.47 3.34 -0.18
C LYS A 221 7.56 3.84 0.77
N VAL A 222 7.52 3.41 2.04
CA VAL A 222 8.56 3.75 3.03
C VAL A 222 9.96 3.31 2.55
N ALA A 223 10.08 2.12 1.97
CA ALA A 223 11.35 1.55 1.47
C ALA A 223 11.89 2.24 0.21
N LEU A 224 11.03 2.53 -0.78
CA LEU A 224 11.41 3.31 -1.96
C LEU A 224 11.99 4.66 -1.54
N GLU A 225 11.33 5.33 -0.58
CA GLU A 225 11.80 6.61 -0.07
C GLU A 225 13.06 6.52 0.81
N LEU A 226 13.39 5.34 1.35
CA LEU A 226 14.71 5.09 1.98
C LEU A 226 15.85 5.06 0.97
N THR A 227 15.61 4.48 -0.21
CA THR A 227 16.64 4.35 -1.25
C THR A 227 16.92 5.68 -1.96
N THR A 228 15.88 6.45 -2.27
CA THR A 228 15.99 7.75 -2.98
C THR A 228 16.71 8.79 -2.12
N GLY A 229 16.31 8.95 -0.85
CA GLY A 229 16.97 9.88 0.07
C GLY A 229 18.45 9.55 0.35
N THR A 230 18.83 8.27 0.30
CA THR A 230 20.24 7.86 0.41
C THR A 230 21.05 8.30 -0.81
N THR A 231 20.49 8.16 -2.01
CA THR A 231 21.11 8.61 -3.27
C THR A 231 21.25 10.13 -3.32
N ASP A 232 20.24 10.88 -2.87
CA ASP A 232 20.27 12.34 -2.86
C ASP A 232 21.29 12.87 -1.84
N ALA A 233 21.34 12.28 -0.63
CA ALA A 233 22.34 12.64 0.38
C ALA A 233 23.77 12.23 0.00
N ALA A 234 23.95 11.20 -0.84
CA ALA A 234 25.24 10.84 -1.42
C ALA A 234 25.65 11.82 -2.53
N SER A 235 24.71 12.19 -3.40
CA SER A 235 24.93 13.15 -4.49
C SER A 235 25.24 14.57 -3.97
N ALA A 236 24.54 15.01 -2.91
CA ALA A 236 24.80 16.29 -2.26
C ALA A 236 26.18 16.34 -1.57
N ARG A 237 26.61 15.23 -0.93
CA ARG A 237 27.96 15.13 -0.36
C ARG A 237 29.05 15.12 -1.44
N GLN A 238 28.80 14.50 -2.57
CA GLN A 238 29.74 14.47 -3.70
C GLN A 238 29.89 15.87 -4.33
N ALA A 239 28.79 16.61 -4.48
CA ALA A 239 28.79 18.00 -4.96
C ALA A 239 29.48 18.98 -3.99
N ALA A 240 29.37 18.76 -2.67
CA ALA A 240 30.10 19.54 -1.67
C ALA A 240 31.61 19.25 -1.72
N SER A 241 32.00 17.99 -1.91
CA SER A 241 33.42 17.59 -2.00
C SER A 241 34.14 18.08 -3.25
N THR A 242 33.43 18.23 -4.38
CA THR A 242 34.01 18.79 -5.61
C THR A 242 34.20 20.30 -5.54
N THR A 243 33.42 20.99 -4.71
CA THR A 243 33.56 22.44 -4.50
C THR A 243 34.78 22.76 -3.63
N ASP A 244 35.08 21.92 -2.63
CA ASP A 244 36.25 22.08 -1.75
C ASP A 244 37.58 21.68 -2.45
N ALA A 245 37.53 20.71 -3.37
CA ALA A 245 38.66 20.34 -4.22
C ALA A 245 39.04 21.44 -5.24
N ALA A 246 38.09 22.32 -5.62
CA ALA A 246 38.36 23.45 -6.51
C ALA A 246 38.99 24.65 -5.75
N ALA A 247 38.79 24.76 -4.44
CA ALA A 247 39.32 25.84 -3.60
C ALA A 247 40.73 25.56 -3.05
N THR A 248 41.18 24.29 -3.06
CA THR A 248 42.51 23.88 -2.55
C THR A 248 43.62 23.88 -3.60
N ALA A 249 43.33 24.22 -4.86
CA ALA A 249 44.32 24.29 -5.94
C ALA A 249 45.09 25.62 -6.04
N ASP A 250 44.66 26.68 -5.33
CA ASP A 250 45.34 27.98 -5.30
C ASP A 250 45.71 28.36 -3.87
N GLY A 251 46.86 27.87 -3.38
CA GLY A 251 47.29 28.24 -2.04
C GLY A 251 48.54 27.57 -1.49
N VAL A 252 49.68 28.20 -1.77
CA VAL A 252 50.89 28.29 -0.91
C VAL A 252 51.98 27.21 -1.07
N THR A 253 53.04 27.66 -1.73
CA THR A 253 54.43 27.20 -1.55
C THR A 253 55.13 27.95 -0.40
N LYS A 254 55.94 27.19 0.37
CA LYS A 254 57.31 27.48 0.87
C LYS A 254 57.53 27.91 2.35
N ALA A 255 58.40 27.09 2.99
CA ALA A 255 59.36 27.33 4.10
C ALA A 255 58.79 27.63 5.52
N ASP A 256 59.39 27.26 6.65
CA ASP A 256 60.76 26.83 6.99
C ASP A 256 60.77 26.05 8.34
N ALA A 257 61.96 25.55 8.70
CA ALA A 257 62.36 24.74 9.85
C ALA A 257 61.81 25.09 11.27
N GLU A 258 61.70 24.10 12.19
CA GLU A 258 62.69 23.81 13.26
C GLU A 258 62.26 22.65 14.20
N ARG A 259 63.19 22.22 15.07
CA ARG A 259 63.34 20.92 15.75
C ARG A 259 62.49 20.71 17.03
N GLN A 260 62.33 19.42 17.36
CA GLN A 260 61.97 18.70 18.61
C GLN A 260 62.37 19.35 19.99
N PRO A 261 61.92 18.89 21.20
CA PRO A 261 61.42 17.53 21.58
C PRO A 261 60.27 17.44 22.65
N VAL A 262 59.83 16.20 22.90
CA VAL A 262 58.96 15.71 24.02
C VAL A 262 59.68 15.82 25.38
N PRO A 263 59.00 15.87 26.57
CA PRO A 263 58.66 14.64 27.33
C PRO A 263 57.40 14.81 28.30
N PRO A 264 57.18 14.10 29.44
CA PRO A 264 56.07 13.14 29.58
C PRO A 264 55.11 13.29 30.81
N ALA A 265 54.00 12.54 30.76
CA ALA A 265 53.23 11.83 31.83
C ALA A 265 52.80 12.48 33.18
N SER A 266 51.45 12.49 33.38
CA SER A 266 50.65 12.08 34.59
C SER A 266 50.82 12.85 35.94
N PRO A 267 49.98 12.67 37.01
CA PRO A 267 48.69 11.95 37.22
C PRO A 267 47.58 12.77 37.96
N ARG A 268 46.41 12.14 38.21
CA ARG A 268 45.33 12.58 39.14
C ARG A 268 45.74 12.47 40.64
N PRO A 269 45.04 13.20 41.54
CA PRO A 269 44.30 12.57 42.67
C PRO A 269 42.91 13.23 42.86
N SER A 270 41.77 12.55 43.07
CA SER A 270 41.26 11.72 44.20
C SER A 270 40.90 12.48 45.49
N ALA A 271 39.59 12.59 45.79
CA ALA A 271 38.90 12.51 47.10
C ALA A 271 37.39 12.89 46.88
N ALA A 272 36.39 12.01 47.04
CA ALA A 272 35.77 11.50 48.27
C ALA A 272 35.09 12.62 49.11
N ALA A 273 33.86 12.57 49.61
CA ALA A 273 32.71 11.65 49.54
C ALA A 273 31.46 12.42 50.15
N PRO A 274 30.36 11.82 50.67
CA PRO A 274 28.97 12.22 50.42
C PRO A 274 28.26 12.86 51.65
N VAL A 275 26.96 13.20 51.56
CA VAL A 275 25.95 13.16 52.66
C VAL A 275 24.59 13.72 52.14
N THR A 276 23.59 12.87 51.89
CA THR A 276 22.40 12.54 52.73
C THR A 276 21.22 13.53 52.63
N ALA A 277 20.22 13.16 51.81
CA ALA A 277 18.79 13.46 51.99
C ALA A 277 18.22 12.49 53.07
N PRO A 278 17.02 12.63 53.70
CA PRO A 278 15.78 13.15 53.10
C PRO A 278 14.79 13.89 54.06
N GLY A 279 13.79 14.57 53.48
CA GLY A 279 12.67 15.15 54.23
C GLY A 279 11.35 14.98 53.49
N ARG A 280 10.68 13.85 53.72
CA ARG A 280 9.29 13.56 53.31
C ARG A 280 8.35 14.15 54.35
N VAL A 281 7.40 15.00 53.94
CA VAL A 281 6.23 15.36 54.76
C VAL A 281 4.98 14.92 54.02
N VAL A 282 4.30 13.93 54.60
CA VAL A 282 2.94 13.48 54.30
C VAL A 282 2.10 13.96 55.47
N HIS A 283 0.88 14.47 55.23
CA HIS A 283 -0.23 14.48 56.20
C HIS A 283 -1.56 14.94 55.55
N PRO A 284 -2.75 14.64 56.12
CA PRO A 284 -3.72 13.72 55.50
C PRO A 284 -5.12 14.32 55.25
N LYS A 285 -5.97 13.57 54.52
CA LYS A 285 -7.45 13.57 54.62
C LYS A 285 -7.84 12.19 55.22
N PRO A 286 -8.98 11.98 55.93
CA PRO A 286 -10.31 12.53 55.63
C PRO A 286 -11.26 12.80 56.83
N SER A 287 -12.44 13.38 56.56
CA SER A 287 -13.76 12.85 56.99
C SER A 287 -14.92 13.82 56.66
N ARG A 288 -15.79 13.42 55.72
CA ARG A 288 -17.24 13.24 55.88
C ARG A 288 -17.85 12.74 54.58
#